data_AF-A0A534M9R1-F1
#
_entry.id   AF-A0A534M9R1-F1
#
_cell.length_a   1.000
_cell.length_b   1.000
_cell.length_c   1.000
_cell.angle_alpha   90.00
_cell.angle_beta   90.00
_cell.angle_gamma   90.00
#
_symmetry.space_group_name_H-M   'P 1'
#
loop_
_entity.id
_entity.type
_entity.pdbx_description
1 polymer ?
#
loop_
_entity_poly.entity_id
_entity_poly.type
_entity_poly.pdbx_seq_one_letter_code
_entity_poly.pdbx_strand_id
1 'polypeptide(L)'
;MGFAPPTRGPSVRTFNRNFEGRSGTADDLVYLCSPETAAATAVRGVITDPRELGKFPSVKEPVKYPVDTSGFEWPPKDRASVQIIRGPNIAPLPVAARPKDSIEGE
;
A
#
# COMPACT_ATOMS: atom_id res chain seq x y z
N MET A 1 -6.57 4.73 14.17
CA MET A 1 -7.22 3.54 13.58
C MET A 1 -8.55 3.98 13.01
N GLY A 2 -8.77 3.92 11.70
CA GLY A 2 -10.02 4.45 11.17
C GLY A 2 -10.19 4.30 9.67
N PHE A 3 -10.05 3.08 9.13
CA PHE A 3 -10.40 2.81 7.72
C PHE A 3 -10.88 1.36 7.50
N ALA A 4 -11.32 0.65 8.55
CA ALA A 4 -11.87 -0.69 8.42
C ALA A 4 -13.34 -0.61 7.94
N PRO A 5 -13.76 -1.41 6.94
CA PRO A 5 -15.16 -1.49 6.55
C PRO A 5 -16.06 -1.97 7.71
N PRO A 6 -17.36 -1.64 7.70
CA PRO A 6 -18.30 -2.27 8.61
C PRO A 6 -18.41 -3.77 8.34
N THR A 7 -18.76 -4.55 9.37
CA THR A 7 -19.03 -6.00 9.32
C THR A 7 -20.01 -6.34 8.21
N ARG A 8 -19.63 -7.25 7.30
CA ARG A 8 -20.39 -7.61 6.07
C ARG A 8 -20.78 -6.43 5.19
N GLY A 9 -20.08 -5.30 5.31
CA GLY A 9 -20.36 -4.08 4.59
C GLY A 9 -19.63 -4.02 3.25
N PRO A 10 -20.32 -3.59 2.17
CA PRO A 10 -19.65 -3.31 0.90
C PRO A 10 -18.72 -2.10 1.02
N SER A 11 -17.51 -2.22 0.47
CA SER A 11 -16.53 -1.13 0.40
C SER A 11 -15.80 -1.19 -0.94
N VAL A 12 -15.90 -0.12 -1.74
CA VAL A 12 -15.12 0.01 -2.98
C VAL A 12 -13.77 0.67 -2.68
N ARG A 13 -12.67 0.13 -3.20
CA ARG A 13 -11.32 0.63 -2.94
C ARG A 13 -10.43 0.64 -4.17
N THR A 14 -9.49 1.59 -4.19
CA THR A 14 -8.47 1.77 -5.23
C THR A 14 -7.17 1.02 -4.90
N PHE A 15 -7.26 -0.01 -4.06
CA PHE A 15 -6.15 -0.89 -3.72
C PHE A 15 -5.97 -1.98 -4.78
N ASN A 16 -4.91 -2.78 -4.62
CA ASN A 16 -4.59 -3.88 -5.53
C ASN A 16 -4.93 -5.28 -4.98
N ARG A 17 -5.52 -5.39 -3.78
CA ARG A 17 -5.86 -6.67 -3.12
C ARG A 17 -7.10 -6.52 -2.23
N ASN A 18 -7.95 -7.54 -2.22
CA ASN A 18 -9.21 -7.61 -1.46
C ASN A 18 -9.45 -8.99 -0.81
N PHE A 19 -8.40 -9.69 -0.41
CA PHE A 19 -8.55 -10.95 0.34
C PHE A 19 -9.29 -10.70 1.66
N GLU A 20 -10.08 -11.70 2.07
CA GLU A 20 -10.82 -11.70 3.33
C GLU A 20 -9.90 -11.35 4.53
N GLY A 21 -10.38 -10.50 5.43
CA GLY A 21 -9.63 -10.03 6.60
C GLY A 21 -8.47 -9.08 6.31
N ARG A 22 -8.18 -8.75 5.04
CA ARG A 22 -7.06 -7.86 4.69
C ARG A 22 -7.30 -6.42 5.11
N SER A 23 -8.55 -5.97 5.16
CA SER A 23 -8.89 -4.55 5.41
C SER A 23 -9.22 -4.24 6.87
N GLY A 24 -8.93 -5.18 7.78
CA GLY A 24 -9.10 -5.03 9.22
C GLY A 24 -10.43 -5.53 9.77
N THR A 25 -11.37 -5.92 8.90
CA THR A 25 -12.63 -6.58 9.26
C THR A 25 -12.64 -7.93 8.57
N ALA A 26 -12.83 -9.01 9.32
CA ALA A 26 -12.70 -10.38 8.81
C ALA A 26 -13.68 -10.64 7.66
N ASP A 27 -14.93 -10.27 7.83
CA ASP A 27 -16.04 -10.56 6.92
C ASP A 27 -16.43 -9.34 6.05
N ASP A 28 -15.45 -8.50 5.69
CA ASP A 28 -15.71 -7.36 4.81
C ASP A 28 -15.98 -7.78 3.35
N LEU A 29 -16.70 -6.92 2.62
CA LEU A 29 -16.97 -7.11 1.20
C LEU A 29 -16.24 -6.01 0.42
N VAL A 30 -14.94 -6.22 0.16
CA VAL A 30 -14.12 -5.25 -0.56
C VAL A 30 -14.09 -5.51 -2.06
N TYR A 31 -14.42 -4.49 -2.84
CA TYR A 31 -14.42 -4.51 -4.30
C TYR A 31 -13.34 -3.58 -4.83
N LEU A 32 -12.44 -4.11 -5.66
CA LEU A 32 -11.39 -3.32 -6.28
C LEU A 32 -11.95 -2.56 -7.48
N CYS A 33 -11.60 -1.28 -7.59
CA CYS A 33 -12.05 -0.43 -8.69
C CYS A 33 -11.02 0.68 -8.99
N SER A 34 -11.24 1.40 -10.09
CA SER A 34 -10.43 2.56 -10.43
C SER A 34 -10.77 3.77 -9.53
N PRO A 35 -9.89 4.78 -9.43
CA PRO A 35 -10.18 6.02 -8.71
C PRO A 35 -11.47 6.71 -9.15
N GLU A 36 -11.78 6.68 -10.44
CA GLU A 36 -12.98 7.27 -11.01
C GLU A 36 -14.25 6.59 -10.48
N THR A 37 -14.30 5.25 -10.53
CA THR A 37 -15.43 4.48 -10.00
C THR A 37 -15.58 4.64 -8.50
N ALA A 38 -14.47 4.70 -7.75
CA ALA A 38 -14.50 4.96 -6.32
C ALA A 38 -15.10 6.34 -6.01
N ALA A 39 -14.66 7.38 -6.73
CA ALA A 39 -15.19 8.73 -6.59
C ALA A 39 -16.69 8.80 -6.93
N ALA A 40 -17.10 8.19 -8.04
CA ALA A 40 -18.50 8.17 -8.45
C ALA A 40 -19.39 7.45 -7.44
N THR A 41 -18.93 6.30 -6.94
CA THR A 41 -19.62 5.53 -5.90
C THR A 41 -19.70 6.30 -4.58
N ALA A 42 -18.63 7.00 -4.18
CA ALA A 42 -18.64 7.82 -2.97
C ALA A 42 -19.63 8.99 -3.05
N VAL A 43 -19.78 9.60 -4.23
CA VAL A 43 -20.75 10.69 -4.46
C VAL A 43 -22.20 10.18 -4.47
N ARG A 44 -22.46 9.01 -5.09
CA ARG A 44 -23.82 8.47 -5.23
C ARG A 44 -24.27 7.59 -4.06
N GLY A 45 -23.35 7.04 -3.28
CA GLY A 45 -23.63 6.09 -2.20
C GLY A 45 -23.96 4.66 -2.67
N VAL A 46 -23.80 4.38 -3.96
CA VAL A 46 -24.08 3.10 -4.62
C VAL A 46 -23.01 2.86 -5.67
N ILE A 47 -22.62 1.60 -5.92
CA ILE A 47 -21.64 1.26 -6.96
C ILE A 47 -22.11 1.86 -8.29
N THR A 48 -21.35 2.83 -8.79
CA THR A 48 -21.75 3.70 -9.90
C THR A 48 -20.69 3.70 -10.99
N ASP A 49 -21.13 3.59 -12.25
CA ASP A 49 -20.26 3.81 -13.40
C ASP A 49 -19.87 5.30 -13.49
N PRO A 50 -18.56 5.65 -13.47
CA PRO A 50 -18.14 7.04 -13.47
C PRO A 50 -18.57 7.83 -14.70
N ARG A 51 -18.91 7.17 -15.82
CA ARG A 51 -19.39 7.81 -17.05
C ARG A 51 -20.78 8.42 -16.89
N GLU A 52 -21.55 7.99 -15.90
CA GLU A 52 -22.87 8.56 -15.55
C GLU A 52 -22.75 9.96 -14.92
N LEU A 53 -21.56 10.37 -14.49
CA LEU A 53 -21.30 11.72 -13.98
C LEU A 53 -21.01 12.76 -15.07
N GLY A 54 -21.00 12.33 -16.34
CA GLY A 54 -20.77 13.19 -17.50
C GLY A 54 -19.36 13.07 -18.05
N LYS A 55 -18.89 14.15 -18.70
CA LYS A 55 -17.60 14.17 -19.40
C LYS A 55 -16.44 14.08 -18.41
N PHE A 56 -15.50 13.16 -18.68
CA PHE A 56 -14.27 13.03 -17.90
C PHE A 56 -13.48 14.34 -17.88
N PRO A 57 -12.96 14.79 -16.71
CA PRO A 57 -12.19 16.01 -16.61
C PRO A 57 -10.89 15.93 -17.42
N SER A 58 -10.49 17.04 -18.03
CA SER A 58 -9.17 17.12 -18.69
C SER A 58 -8.09 17.31 -17.64
N VAL A 59 -7.23 16.31 -17.50
CA VAL A 59 -6.05 16.35 -16.61
C VAL A 59 -4.83 16.78 -17.43
N LYS A 60 -4.04 17.72 -16.91
CA LYS A 60 -2.77 18.15 -17.51
C LYS A 60 -1.63 17.82 -16.57
N GLU A 61 -0.59 17.20 -17.10
CA GLU A 61 0.64 16.95 -16.37
C GLU A 61 1.31 18.27 -15.96
N PRO A 62 1.77 18.42 -14.71
CA PRO A 62 2.53 19.58 -14.31
C PRO A 62 3.93 19.55 -14.97
N VAL A 63 4.45 20.73 -15.30
CA VAL A 63 5.83 20.87 -15.82
C VAL A 63 6.87 20.43 -14.78
N LYS A 64 6.55 20.60 -13.49
CA LYS A 64 7.39 20.21 -12.36
C LYS A 64 6.52 19.77 -11.19
N TYR A 65 6.89 18.65 -10.57
CA TYR A 65 6.27 18.18 -9.35
C TYR A 65 6.91 18.85 -8.12
N PRO A 66 6.12 19.24 -7.11
CA PRO A 66 6.68 19.62 -5.81
C PRO A 66 7.37 18.39 -5.21
N VAL A 67 8.65 18.55 -4.85
CA VAL A 67 9.45 17.49 -4.23
C VAL A 67 9.73 17.92 -2.80
N ASP A 68 9.32 17.10 -1.84
CA ASP A 68 9.64 17.26 -0.43
C ASP A 68 10.57 16.12 0.01
N THR A 69 11.80 16.48 0.35
CA THR A 69 12.82 15.56 0.89
C THR A 69 13.11 15.82 2.36
N SER A 70 12.28 16.60 3.06
CA SER A 70 12.49 16.93 4.47
C SER A 70 12.50 15.69 5.39
N GLY A 71 11.74 14.65 5.03
CA GLY A 71 11.73 13.36 5.73
C GLY A 71 12.86 12.40 5.34
N PHE A 72 13.82 12.82 4.50
CA PHE A 72 14.88 11.93 4.02
C PHE A 72 16.08 12.01 4.96
N GLU A 73 16.40 10.89 5.59
CA GLU A 73 17.68 10.67 6.25
C GLU A 73 18.70 10.20 5.21
N TRP A 74 19.53 11.12 4.75
CA TRP A 74 20.54 10.82 3.74
C TRP A 74 21.67 9.97 4.35
N PRO A 75 22.21 9.00 3.61
CA PRO A 75 23.31 8.19 4.11
C PRO A 75 24.52 9.09 4.40
N PRO A 76 25.24 8.86 5.52
CA PRO A 76 26.46 9.59 5.79
C PRO A 76 27.52 9.29 4.72
N LYS A 77 28.41 10.26 4.49
CA LYS A 77 29.47 10.14 3.47
C LYS A 77 30.40 8.96 3.76
N ASP A 78 30.77 8.79 5.03
CA ASP A 78 31.50 7.62 5.50
C ASP A 78 30.53 6.62 6.13
N ARG A 79 30.31 5.52 5.44
CA ARG A 79 29.32 4.50 5.81
C ARG A 79 29.91 3.45 6.74
N ALA A 80 31.23 3.28 6.70
CA ALA A 80 31.93 2.24 7.44
C ALA A 80 32.01 2.55 8.94
N SER A 81 31.93 3.83 9.31
CA SER A 81 31.95 4.30 10.69
C SER A 81 30.58 4.30 11.38
N VAL A 82 29.50 3.99 10.67
CA VAL A 82 28.15 3.97 11.24
C VAL A 82 27.99 2.77 12.18
N GLN A 83 27.84 3.03 13.47
CA GLN A 83 27.59 2.00 14.47
C GLN A 83 26.10 1.60 14.49
N ILE A 84 25.83 0.30 14.39
CA ILE A 84 24.47 -0.24 14.51
C ILE A 84 24.20 -0.55 15.98
N ILE A 85 23.42 0.31 16.64
CA ILE A 85 23.03 0.16 18.05
C ILE A 85 21.86 -0.82 18.15
N ARG A 86 21.96 -1.80 19.05
CA ARG A 86 20.91 -2.79 19.34
C ARG A 86 20.69 -2.88 20.84
N GLY A 87 19.43 -3.00 21.25
CA GLY A 87 19.09 -3.31 22.64
C GLY A 87 19.35 -4.78 22.99
N PRO A 88 19.27 -5.17 24.27
CA PRO A 88 19.59 -6.53 24.72
C PRO A 88 18.72 -7.62 24.09
N ASN A 89 17.53 -7.27 23.60
CA ASN A 89 16.57 -8.20 23.01
C ASN A 89 16.50 -8.14 21.47
N ILE A 90 17.36 -7.35 20.81
CA ILE A 90 17.40 -7.24 19.34
C ILE A 90 18.59 -8.04 18.80
N ALA A 91 18.31 -9.26 18.33
CA ALA A 91 19.31 -10.11 17.70
C ALA A 91 19.80 -9.52 16.36
N PRO A 92 21.06 -9.80 15.94
CA PRO A 92 21.49 -9.49 14.59
C PRO A 92 20.62 -10.24 13.56
N LEU A 93 20.44 -9.63 12.38
CA LEU A 93 19.81 -10.32 11.26
C LEU A 93 20.62 -11.58 10.93
N PRO A 94 19.98 -12.76 10.81
CA PRO A 94 20.67 -13.97 10.42
C PRO A 94 21.31 -13.78 9.04
N VAL A 95 22.61 -14.03 8.96
CA VAL A 95 23.29 -14.07 7.66
C VAL A 95 22.99 -15.43 7.05
N ALA A 96 22.26 -15.44 5.94
CA ALA A 96 21.96 -16.68 5.24
C ALA A 96 23.27 -17.32 4.75
N ALA A 97 23.49 -18.59 5.11
CA ALA A 97 24.56 -19.37 4.52
C ALA A 97 24.28 -19.57 3.03
N ARG A 98 25.34 -19.78 2.25
CA ARG A 98 25.20 -20.17 0.84
C ARG A 98 24.28 -21.42 0.78
N PRO A 99 23.25 -21.42 -0.09
CA PRO A 99 22.43 -22.62 -0.28
C PRO A 99 23.32 -23.78 -0.74
N LYS A 100 22.91 -25.01 -0.43
CA LYS A 100 23.58 -26.21 -0.96
C LYS A 100 23.49 -26.19 -2.49
N ASP A 101 24.50 -26.76 -3.16
CA ASP A 101 24.52 -26.82 -4.62
C ASP A 101 23.45 -27.77 -5.20
N SER A 102 22.88 -28.66 -4.38
CA SER A 102 21.74 -29.49 -4.71
C SER A 102 20.74 -29.56 -3.54
N ILE A 103 19.47 -29.70 -3.89
CA ILE A 103 18.39 -30.07 -2.98
C ILE A 103 17.67 -31.27 -3.59
N GLU A 104 17.36 -32.27 -2.77
CA GLU A 104 16.45 -33.36 -3.15
C GLU A 104 15.11 -33.09 -2.45
N GLY A 105 14.01 -33.23 -3.18
CA GLY A 105 12.65 -33.15 -2.64
C GLY A 105 12.13 -34.53 -2.25
N GLU A 106 11.17 -34.56 -1.33
CA GLU A 106 10.28 -35.72 -1.13
C GLU A 106 9.17 -35.77 -2.19
#